data_AF-A0A7Y2DJ91-F1
#
_entry.id   AF-A0A7Y2DJ91-F1
#
_cell.length_a   1.000
_cell.length_b   1.000
_cell.length_c   1.000
_cell.angle_alpha   90.00
_cell.angle_beta   90.00
_cell.angle_gamma   90.00
#
_symmetry.space_group_name_H-M   'P 1'
#
loop_
_entity.id
_entity.type
_entity.pdbx_description
1 polymer ?
#
loop_
_entity_poly.entity_id
_entity_poly.type
_entity_poly.pdbx_seq_one_letter_code
_entity_poly.pdbx_strand_id
1 'polypeptide(L)'
;MKKREWICVTIFLSTFCIFGQFEVDDATYSIEELVSDILINSNCAETSNYASFTGTSQNINGIAYFNAGATDFPYQEGIVLSTGRASDARGPNIGINDSGEEDW
;
A
#
# COMPACT_ATOMS: atom_id res chain seq x y z
N MET A 1 35.58 4.82 -28.06
CA MET A 1 35.46 5.18 -26.62
C MET A 1 34.31 6.15 -26.35
N LYS A 2 34.12 7.20 -27.17
CA LYS A 2 33.05 8.22 -26.98
C LYS A 2 31.61 7.67 -26.93
N LYS A 3 31.24 6.62 -27.66
CA LYS A 3 29.86 6.06 -27.66
C LYS A 3 29.43 5.36 -26.36
N ARG A 4 30.38 4.83 -25.55
CA ARG A 4 30.04 4.13 -24.29
C ARG A 4 29.75 5.12 -23.16
N GLU A 5 30.38 6.30 -23.18
CA GLU A 5 30.13 7.34 -22.18
C GLU A 5 28.75 7.98 -22.33
N TRP A 6 28.25 8.10 -23.57
CA TRP A 6 26.92 8.65 -23.83
C TRP A 6 25.81 7.72 -23.35
N ILE A 7 26.03 6.40 -23.43
CA ILE A 7 25.10 5.38 -22.90
C ILE A 7 24.99 5.48 -21.37
N CYS A 8 26.12 5.66 -20.67
CA CYS A 8 26.14 5.87 -19.22
C CYS A 8 25.43 7.18 -18.82
N VAL A 9 25.62 8.26 -19.57
CA VAL A 9 24.96 9.55 -19.32
C VAL A 9 23.44 9.46 -19.56
N THR A 10 23.00 8.73 -20.59
CA THR A 10 21.55 8.54 -20.83
C THR A 10 20.86 7.67 -19.78
N ILE A 11 21.56 6.66 -19.22
CA ILE A 11 21.03 5.82 -18.14
C ILE A 11 20.95 6.59 -16.81
N PHE A 12 21.89 7.51 -16.56
CA PHE A 12 21.92 8.33 -15.34
C PHE A 12 20.94 9.51 -15.36
N LEU A 13 20.51 9.96 -16.55
CA LEU A 13 19.53 11.05 -16.71
C LEU A 13 18.08 10.56 -16.65
N SER A 14 17.82 9.27 -16.91
CA SER A 14 16.47 8.68 -16.89
C SER A 14 16.00 8.23 -15.49
N THR A 15 16.87 8.27 -14.47
CA THR A 15 16.55 7.82 -13.10
C THR A 15 15.90 8.90 -12.22
N PHE A 16 15.61 10.10 -12.75
CA PHE A 16 15.17 11.25 -11.94
C PHE A 16 13.66 11.35 -11.66
N CYS A 17 12.84 10.36 -12.05
CA CYS A 17 11.38 10.41 -11.86
C CYS A 17 10.78 9.10 -11.36
N ILE A 18 11.37 8.47 -10.34
CA ILE A 18 10.67 7.44 -9.57
C ILE A 18 9.99 8.16 -8.40
N PHE A 19 8.69 8.44 -8.53
CA PHE A 19 7.87 8.80 -7.38
C PHE A 19 7.80 7.55 -6.49
N GLY A 20 8.32 7.64 -5.26
CA GLY A 20 8.23 6.55 -4.30
C GLY A 20 6.78 6.32 -3.90
N GLN A 21 6.15 5.30 -4.47
CA GLN A 21 4.86 4.76 -4.02
C GLN A 21 5.12 3.54 -3.14
N PHE A 22 4.39 3.44 -2.03
CA PHE A 22 4.38 2.23 -1.24
C PHE A 22 3.37 1.23 -1.81
N GLU A 23 3.64 -0.05 -1.66
CA GLU A 23 2.77 -1.13 -2.13
C GLU A 23 1.58 -1.27 -1.19
N VAL A 24 0.40 -1.54 -1.74
CA VAL A 24 -0.83 -1.77 -0.98
C VAL A 24 -1.55 -2.99 -1.53
N ASP A 25 -1.91 -3.92 -0.66
CA ASP A 25 -2.56 -5.20 -0.99
C ASP A 25 -3.79 -5.42 -0.11
N ASP A 26 -4.97 -5.41 -0.73
CA ASP A 26 -6.27 -5.57 -0.07
C ASP A 26 -6.89 -6.97 -0.26
N ALA A 27 -6.12 -7.95 -0.74
CA ALA A 27 -6.64 -9.27 -1.12
C ALA A 27 -5.84 -10.46 -0.59
N THR A 28 -4.53 -10.32 -0.37
CA THR A 28 -3.67 -11.47 -0.03
C THR A 28 -3.80 -11.90 1.44
N TYR A 29 -3.95 -10.94 2.36
CA TYR A 29 -3.94 -11.21 3.80
C TYR A 29 -5.35 -11.29 4.38
N SER A 30 -5.60 -12.30 5.20
CA SER A 30 -6.79 -12.39 6.03
C SER A 30 -6.77 -11.36 7.17
N ILE A 31 -7.93 -11.06 7.74
CA ILE A 31 -8.03 -10.13 8.90
C ILE A 31 -7.23 -10.62 10.10
N GLU A 32 -7.16 -11.94 10.29
CA GLU A 32 -6.33 -12.56 11.32
C GLU A 32 -4.85 -12.23 11.08
N GLU A 33 -4.31 -12.54 9.89
CA GLU A 33 -2.90 -12.27 9.55
C GLU A 33 -2.56 -10.77 9.62
N LEU A 34 -3.46 -9.90 9.16
CA LEU A 34 -3.28 -8.45 9.29
C LEU A 34 -3.10 -8.06 10.76
N VAL A 35 -3.91 -8.59 11.68
CA VAL A 35 -3.84 -8.25 13.09
C VAL A 35 -2.65 -8.93 13.79
N SER A 36 -2.51 -10.26 13.67
CA SER A 36 -1.52 -11.02 14.42
C SER A 36 -0.10 -10.80 13.89
N ASP A 37 0.06 -10.87 12.57
CA ASP A 37 1.39 -11.01 11.95
C ASP A 37 1.94 -9.66 11.50
N ILE A 38 1.06 -8.71 11.15
CA ILE A 38 1.47 -7.38 10.66
C ILE A 38 1.35 -6.32 11.77
N LEU A 39 0.18 -6.13 12.37
CA LEU A 39 -0.04 -5.05 13.34
C LEU A 39 0.61 -5.32 14.71
N ILE A 40 0.37 -6.51 15.27
CA ILE A 40 0.88 -6.87 16.59
C ILE A 40 2.31 -7.41 16.50
N ASN A 41 2.55 -8.34 15.57
CA ASN A 41 3.87 -8.94 15.28
C ASN A 41 4.69 -9.21 16.55
N SER A 42 4.07 -9.88 17.52
CA SER A 42 4.68 -10.09 18.82
C SER A 42 4.16 -11.37 19.45
N ASN A 43 5.09 -12.19 19.94
CA ASN A 43 4.80 -13.41 20.69
C ASN A 43 4.37 -13.15 22.15
N CYS A 44 4.36 -11.89 22.58
CA CYS A 44 3.99 -11.50 23.94
C CYS A 44 2.53 -11.04 24.07
N ALA A 45 1.79 -10.96 22.97
CA ALA A 45 0.42 -10.48 22.93
C ALA A 45 -0.48 -11.50 22.22
N GLU A 46 -1.40 -12.09 22.97
CA GLU A 46 -2.42 -12.98 22.42
C GLU A 46 -3.51 -12.14 21.73
N THR A 47 -3.95 -12.58 20.54
CA THR A 47 -5.03 -11.95 19.78
C THR A 47 -6.13 -12.98 19.50
N SER A 48 -7.38 -12.52 19.43
CA SER A 48 -8.55 -13.39 19.23
C SER A 48 -9.76 -12.57 18.78
N ASN A 49 -10.83 -13.25 18.36
CA ASN A 49 -12.09 -12.65 17.91
C ASN A 49 -11.93 -11.69 16.70
N TYR A 50 -11.27 -12.17 15.65
CA TYR A 50 -11.07 -11.39 14.43
C TYR A 50 -12.40 -11.19 13.69
N ALA A 51 -12.76 -9.93 13.48
CA ALA A 51 -13.90 -9.53 12.67
C ALA A 51 -13.60 -8.20 12.00
N SER A 52 -14.13 -8.03 10.79
CA SER A 52 -14.01 -6.79 10.03
C SER A 52 -15.33 -6.44 9.37
N PHE A 53 -15.55 -5.16 9.17
CA PHE A 53 -16.65 -4.67 8.35
C PHE A 53 -16.15 -3.52 7.48
N THR A 54 -16.44 -3.60 6.19
CA THR A 54 -16.08 -2.58 5.19
C THR A 54 -17.01 -2.73 3.99
N GLY A 55 -16.84 -1.88 2.96
CA GLY A 55 -17.69 -1.82 1.77
C GLY A 55 -17.57 -3.01 0.81
N THR A 56 -17.19 -4.22 1.26
CA THR A 56 -17.03 -5.39 0.38
C THR A 56 -18.32 -5.76 -0.34
N SER A 57 -19.49 -5.45 0.23
CA SER A 57 -20.79 -5.58 -0.45
C SER A 57 -20.90 -4.74 -1.73
N GLN A 58 -20.15 -3.63 -1.79
CA GLN A 58 -20.05 -2.71 -2.93
C GLN A 58 -18.71 -2.87 -3.67
N ASN A 59 -17.98 -3.98 -3.45
CA ASN A 59 -16.63 -4.20 -4.00
C ASN A 59 -15.60 -3.10 -3.61
N ILE A 60 -15.76 -2.53 -2.41
CA ILE A 60 -14.85 -1.53 -1.85
C ILE A 60 -14.25 -2.09 -0.56
N ASN A 61 -13.04 -2.64 -0.63
CA ASN A 61 -12.33 -3.06 0.57
C ASN A 61 -11.54 -1.88 1.17
N GLY A 62 -11.92 -1.45 2.36
CA GLY A 62 -11.27 -0.37 3.11
C GLY A 62 -10.16 -0.84 4.05
N ILE A 63 -9.74 -2.09 3.96
CA ILE A 63 -8.67 -2.66 4.78
C ILE A 63 -7.62 -3.28 3.86
N ALA A 64 -6.35 -2.92 4.05
CA ALA A 64 -5.24 -3.47 3.26
C ALA A 64 -3.95 -3.56 4.07
N TYR A 65 -3.04 -4.43 3.62
CA TYR A 65 -1.63 -4.39 3.97
C TYR A 65 -0.92 -3.27 3.18
N PHE A 66 0.11 -2.65 3.75
CA PHE A 66 1.05 -1.84 2.98
C PHE A 66 2.51 -2.21 3.25
N ASN A 67 3.37 -1.99 2.25
CA ASN A 67 4.83 -2.09 2.35
C ASN A 67 5.49 -0.85 1.74
N ALA A 68 6.33 -0.16 2.51
CA ALA A 68 7.04 1.04 2.07
C ALA A 68 8.05 0.79 0.94
N GLY A 69 8.47 -0.44 0.70
CA GLY A 69 9.45 -0.79 -0.34
C GLY A 69 10.73 0.04 -0.19
N ALA A 70 11.03 0.84 -1.22
CA ALA A 70 12.19 1.74 -1.26
C ALA A 70 11.84 3.21 -0.98
N THR A 71 10.65 3.50 -0.42
CA THR A 71 10.23 4.87 -0.08
C THR A 71 10.79 5.31 1.27
N ASP A 72 10.86 6.63 1.49
CA ASP A 72 11.24 7.22 2.77
C ASP A 72 10.06 7.29 3.77
N PHE A 73 9.02 6.47 3.58
CA PHE A 73 7.87 6.43 4.48
C PHE A 73 8.35 5.93 5.87
N PRO A 74 7.92 6.56 6.98
CA PRO A 74 8.50 6.31 8.31
C PRO A 74 8.21 4.91 8.87
N TYR A 75 7.31 4.14 8.26
CA TYR A 75 6.98 2.78 8.64
C TYR A 75 7.30 1.84 7.48
N GLN A 76 7.99 0.72 7.74
CA GLN A 76 8.36 -0.23 6.69
C GLN A 76 7.16 -0.98 6.13
N GLU A 77 6.19 -1.30 6.99
CA GLU A 77 4.96 -2.00 6.62
C GLU A 77 3.88 -1.76 7.68
N GLY A 78 2.65 -2.17 7.38
CA GLY A 78 1.53 -2.09 8.33
C GLY A 78 0.17 -2.28 7.67
N ILE A 79 -0.88 -1.78 8.33
CA ILE A 79 -2.27 -1.83 7.84
C ILE A 79 -2.72 -0.43 7.41
N VAL A 80 -3.44 -0.36 6.29
CA VAL A 80 -4.22 0.81 5.87
C VAL A 80 -5.69 0.59 6.22
N LEU A 81 -6.29 1.57 6.90
CA LEU A 81 -7.74 1.66 7.09
C LEU A 81 -8.25 2.89 6.34
N SER A 82 -9.21 2.69 5.45
CA SER A 82 -9.79 3.73 4.61
C SER A 82 -11.32 3.67 4.67
N THR A 83 -11.96 4.85 4.59
CA THR A 83 -13.40 4.96 4.35
C THR A 83 -13.77 4.67 2.89
N GLY A 84 -12.77 4.65 2.00
CA GLY A 84 -12.87 4.20 0.62
C GLY A 84 -12.06 2.92 0.38
N ARG A 85 -11.63 2.67 -0.85
CA ARG A 85 -10.80 1.53 -1.21
C ARG A 85 -9.39 1.75 -0.69
N ALA A 86 -8.91 0.86 0.17
CA ALA A 86 -7.59 0.99 0.78
C ALA A 86 -6.46 0.94 -0.25
N SER A 87 -6.63 0.21 -1.36
CA SER A 87 -5.66 0.14 -2.47
C SER A 87 -5.34 1.50 -3.11
N ASP A 88 -6.16 2.53 -2.90
CA ASP A 88 -5.95 3.87 -3.44
C ASP A 88 -4.89 4.66 -2.67
N ALA A 89 -4.46 4.16 -1.50
CA ALA A 89 -3.40 4.75 -0.69
C ALA A 89 -2.00 4.64 -1.31
N ARG A 90 -1.77 3.68 -2.24
CA ARG A 90 -0.45 3.44 -2.88
C ARG A 90 0.12 4.68 -3.59
N GLY A 91 -0.73 5.58 -4.06
CA GLY A 91 -0.34 6.74 -4.85
C GLY A 91 0.16 6.39 -6.27
N PRO A 92 0.68 7.38 -7.04
CA PRO A 92 0.67 8.82 -6.74
C PRO A 92 -0.77 9.37 -6.72
N ASN A 93 -1.03 10.32 -5.81
CA ASN A 93 -2.34 10.97 -5.71
C ASN A 93 -2.50 12.01 -6.83
N ILE A 94 -3.04 11.57 -7.98
CA ILE A 94 -3.21 12.38 -9.20
C ILE A 94 -4.66 12.88 -9.39
N GLY A 95 -5.55 12.67 -8.42
CA GLY A 95 -6.96 12.99 -8.55
C GLY A 95 -7.72 12.83 -7.23
N ILE A 96 -9.04 13.02 -7.26
CA ILE A 96 -9.87 12.75 -6.10
C ILE A 96 -10.11 11.24 -6.03
N ASN A 97 -9.65 10.61 -4.94
CA ASN A 97 -9.98 9.23 -4.62
C ASN A 97 -11.33 9.20 -3.90
N ASP A 98 -12.41 9.20 -4.68
CA ASP A 98 -13.79 9.01 -4.20
C ASP A 98 -14.28 7.64 -4.66
N SER A 99 -13.85 6.60 -3.94
CA SER A 99 -14.19 5.22 -4.25
C SER A 99 -15.56 4.82 -3.69
N GLY A 100 -16.53 5.74 -3.64
CA GLY A 100 -17.91 5.48 -3.23
C GLY A 100 -18.84 5.34 -4.44
N GLU A 101 -19.92 4.57 -4.30
CA GLU A 101 -21.04 4.61 -5.25
C GLU A 101 -22.06 5.66 -4.77
N GLU A 102 -22.84 6.25 -5.70
CA GLU A 102 -23.89 7.24 -5.36
C GLU A 102 -24.92 6.71 -4.36
N ASP A 103 -25.08 5.39 -4.27
CA ASP A 103 -26.06 4.67 -3.45
C ASP A 103 -25.57 4.32 -2.03
N TRP A 104 -24.55 5.02 -1.50
CA TRP A 104 -24.08 4.80 -0.12
C TRP A 104 -25.18 5.03 0.94
#